data_AF-A0A0L7RCN8-F1
#
_entry.id   AF-A0A0L7RCN8-F1
#
_cell.length_a   1.000
_cell.length_b   1.000
_cell.length_c   1.000
_cell.angle_alpha   90.00
_cell.angle_beta   90.00
_cell.angle_gamma   90.00
#
_symmetry.space_group_name_H-M   'P 1'
#
loop_
_entity.id
_entity.type
_entity.pdbx_description
1 polymer ?
#
loop_
_entity_poly.entity_id
_entity_poly.type
_entity_poly.pdbx_seq_one_letter_code
_entity_poly.pdbx_strand_id
1 'polypeptide(L)'
;MTFRFEQTGPRSGACYKGEEKSCVGGIARVFTAVNRLIEERTNPIFLNAGDHFQGTLWYNVHRWNVTATFMNMLPHDVMTIGNHEFDNNVQGVVPFLKMIKAPVVVTNIDASEEPTMQGLFKNSTIIERSGTKIGVIGVILSSTNTIAITGKLKFLDEVESVNDEARRLKSQGVDIIIVLSHCGLDVDRIMAAECPLIDVIVGGHSHTFLYSGPPPFIDNPEDEYPVVVVQKKSNRTVLIVQAAAYTKYLGNLTVWFDKQGEVVDWDGNPILLDYSIEQDPDITKALEPWKKVVDETAQTKIGRSRVYLDDQCRKSECNLGNLITDAMVDSYVDKAENKSFWTYAAVACTNTGGIRAPIDSMGEDITFGDLMMVLPFENTWDTLEINGSCILQILETNGILVWSGLKVTYRINGDSRKVEDVKIRCRACEAPKFENLQEDQWYRIVLPSFLVNSGDGFVSFATCSRNHRVGNVDYEELTKYVKKISPILTGLDRRAIFLNTTDT
;
A
#
# COMPACT_ATOMS: atom_id res chain seq x y z
N MET A 1 -1.55 -1.01 7.52
CA MET A 1 -2.46 -2.16 7.77
C MET A 1 -3.47 -2.13 6.65
N THR A 2 -3.43 -2.97 5.63
CA THR A 2 -4.56 -3.02 4.69
C THR A 2 -5.72 -3.84 5.29
N PHE A 3 -6.91 -3.27 5.43
CA PHE A 3 -8.07 -3.91 6.07
C PHE A 3 -8.72 -5.01 5.19
N ARG A 4 -9.24 -6.11 5.77
CA ARG A 4 -9.99 -7.16 5.05
C ARG A 4 -11.38 -7.38 5.66
N PHE A 5 -12.40 -7.25 4.81
CA PHE A 5 -13.79 -7.52 5.16
C PHE A 5 -14.04 -9.02 5.30
N GLU A 6 -13.57 -9.81 4.34
CA GLU A 6 -13.67 -11.26 4.35
C GLU A 6 -12.45 -11.91 4.96
N GLN A 7 -12.61 -13.15 5.42
CA GLN A 7 -11.49 -14.01 5.76
C GLN A 7 -10.61 -14.30 4.53
N THR A 8 -9.33 -14.50 4.78
CA THR A 8 -8.32 -14.74 3.75
C THR A 8 -7.66 -16.10 3.95
N GLY A 9 -7.14 -16.68 2.87
CA GLY A 9 -6.30 -17.87 2.97
C GLY A 9 -4.97 -17.58 3.68
N PRO A 10 -4.14 -18.60 3.95
CA PRO A 10 -2.91 -18.44 4.72
C PRO A 10 -1.96 -17.35 4.19
N ARG A 11 -1.87 -17.20 2.87
CA ARG A 11 -1.04 -16.20 2.17
C ARG A 11 -1.78 -14.90 1.85
N SER A 12 -2.86 -14.62 2.57
CA SER A 12 -3.67 -13.39 2.45
C SER A 12 -4.38 -13.20 1.10
N GLY A 13 -4.49 -14.26 0.31
CA GLY A 13 -5.36 -14.34 -0.86
C GLY A 13 -6.79 -14.73 -0.49
N ALA A 14 -7.61 -15.05 -1.49
CA ALA A 14 -8.98 -15.52 -1.27
C ALA A 14 -9.01 -16.76 -0.36
N CYS A 15 -10.02 -16.83 0.52
CA CYS A 15 -10.37 -18.06 1.22
C CYS A 15 -11.26 -18.91 0.31
N TYR A 16 -10.81 -20.11 -0.05
CA TYR A 16 -11.57 -20.99 -0.94
C TYR A 16 -12.54 -21.88 -0.18
N LYS A 17 -13.65 -22.21 -0.86
CA LYS A 17 -14.66 -23.14 -0.33
C LYS A 17 -14.04 -24.52 -0.07
N GLY A 18 -14.28 -25.06 1.12
CA GLY A 18 -13.67 -26.31 1.59
C GLY A 18 -12.33 -26.13 2.31
N GLU A 19 -11.75 -24.92 2.30
CA GLU A 19 -10.51 -24.58 3.01
C GLU A 19 -10.77 -23.67 4.22
N GLU A 20 -12.02 -23.51 4.66
CA GLU A 20 -12.40 -22.50 5.67
C GLU A 20 -11.62 -22.65 6.98
N LYS A 21 -11.22 -23.88 7.33
CA LYS A 21 -10.42 -24.19 8.53
C LYS A 21 -9.01 -23.60 8.51
N SER A 22 -8.43 -23.35 7.34
CA SER A 22 -7.11 -22.71 7.20
C SER A 22 -7.19 -21.20 7.01
N CYS A 23 -8.41 -20.66 6.86
CA CYS A 23 -8.63 -19.25 6.65
C CYS A 23 -8.57 -18.46 7.96
N VAL A 24 -8.15 -17.20 7.81
CA VAL A 24 -7.81 -16.31 8.91
C VAL A 24 -8.35 -14.90 8.64
N GLY A 25 -8.56 -14.13 9.70
CA GLY A 25 -9.02 -12.76 9.67
C GLY A 25 -10.46 -12.59 9.21
N GLY A 26 -10.72 -11.43 8.59
CA GLY A 26 -12.05 -10.94 8.27
C GLY A 26 -12.68 -10.17 9.42
N ILE A 27 -13.43 -9.11 9.10
CA ILE A 27 -13.97 -8.21 10.14
C ILE A 27 -14.91 -8.91 11.11
N ALA A 28 -15.64 -9.94 10.66
CA ALA A 28 -16.53 -10.70 11.54
C ALA A 28 -15.77 -11.39 12.69
N ARG A 29 -14.55 -11.89 12.46
CA ARG A 29 -13.70 -12.42 13.55
C ARG A 29 -13.09 -11.33 14.41
N VAL A 30 -12.68 -10.22 13.79
CA VAL A 30 -12.20 -9.04 14.53
C VAL A 30 -13.25 -8.60 15.53
N PHE A 31 -14.51 -8.48 15.10
CA PHE A 31 -15.62 -8.09 15.95
C PHE A 31 -15.80 -9.04 17.13
N THR A 32 -15.84 -10.36 16.88
CA THR A 32 -15.95 -11.36 17.96
C THR A 32 -14.79 -11.28 18.94
N ALA A 33 -13.55 -11.23 18.45
CA ALA A 33 -12.36 -11.19 19.29
C ALA A 33 -12.26 -9.91 20.12
N VAL A 34 -12.55 -8.75 19.51
CA VAL A 34 -12.50 -7.45 20.18
C VAL A 34 -13.54 -7.35 21.29
N ASN A 35 -14.80 -7.72 21.01
CA ASN A 35 -15.86 -7.64 22.03
C ASN A 35 -15.58 -8.59 23.20
N ARG A 36 -15.08 -9.80 22.93
CA ARG A 36 -14.64 -10.73 23.99
C ARG A 36 -13.57 -10.09 24.87
N LEU A 37 -12.52 -9.50 24.27
CA LEU A 37 -11.43 -8.89 25.03
C LEU A 37 -11.89 -7.65 25.82
N ILE A 38 -12.84 -6.87 25.30
CA ILE A 38 -13.39 -5.72 26.01
C ILE A 38 -14.13 -6.17 27.28
N GLU A 39 -14.81 -7.31 27.25
CA GLU A 39 -15.49 -7.87 28.42
C GLU A 39 -14.50 -8.51 29.42
N GLU A 40 -13.46 -9.19 28.91
CA GLU A 40 -12.51 -9.95 29.74
C GLU A 40 -11.41 -9.08 30.39
N ARG A 41 -11.05 -7.95 29.78
CA ARG A 41 -9.90 -7.14 30.20
C ARG A 41 -10.32 -5.94 31.06
N THR A 42 -9.43 -5.55 31.96
CA THR A 42 -9.62 -4.35 32.78
C THR A 42 -9.12 -3.13 32.01
N ASN A 43 -9.93 -2.07 31.95
CA ASN A 43 -9.62 -0.81 31.25
C ASN A 43 -9.19 -0.99 29.77
N PRO A 44 -9.92 -1.77 28.95
CA PRO A 44 -9.55 -1.99 27.56
C PRO A 44 -9.61 -0.68 26.76
N ILE A 45 -8.70 -0.56 25.80
CA ILE A 45 -8.73 0.44 24.73
C ILE A 45 -8.55 -0.26 23.39
N PHE A 46 -9.39 0.09 22.41
CA PHE A 46 -9.29 -0.45 21.05
C PHE A 46 -8.84 0.64 20.08
N LEU A 47 -7.64 0.47 19.53
CA LEU A 47 -6.98 1.46 18.67
C LEU A 47 -6.78 0.88 17.27
N ASN A 48 -6.87 1.75 16.25
CA ASN A 48 -6.59 1.34 14.87
C ASN A 48 -5.63 2.31 14.18
N ALA A 49 -4.52 1.75 13.68
CA ALA A 49 -3.34 2.46 13.24
C ALA A 49 -3.36 2.92 11.76
N GLY A 50 -4.48 2.93 11.04
CA GLY A 50 -4.58 3.49 9.67
C GLY A 50 -4.42 2.48 8.52
N ASP A 51 -4.60 2.93 7.27
CA ASP A 51 -4.75 2.13 6.02
C ASP A 51 -6.04 1.28 5.96
N HIS A 52 -7.14 1.86 6.41
CA HIS A 52 -8.47 1.25 6.30
C HIS A 52 -8.92 1.07 4.83
N PHE A 53 -8.31 1.83 3.92
CA PHE A 53 -8.59 1.82 2.50
C PHE A 53 -7.74 0.81 1.72
N GLN A 54 -8.14 0.60 0.47
CA GLN A 54 -7.46 -0.25 -0.51
C GLN A 54 -7.36 -1.74 -0.13
N GLY A 55 -6.86 -2.57 -1.03
CA GLY A 55 -6.39 -3.93 -0.76
C GLY A 55 -7.23 -5.05 -1.33
N THR A 56 -8.53 -4.85 -1.53
CA THR A 56 -9.44 -5.78 -2.20
C THR A 56 -10.42 -5.02 -3.08
N LEU A 57 -11.04 -5.76 -4.00
CA LEU A 57 -12.15 -5.29 -4.82
C LEU A 57 -13.29 -4.65 -4.01
N TRP A 58 -13.45 -4.98 -2.73
CA TRP A 58 -14.41 -4.31 -1.84
C TRP A 58 -14.22 -2.79 -1.84
N TYR A 59 -12.98 -2.33 -1.72
CA TYR A 59 -12.69 -0.89 -1.71
C TYR A 59 -12.87 -0.29 -3.11
N ASN A 60 -12.41 -0.95 -4.17
CA ASN A 60 -12.57 -0.43 -5.54
C ASN A 60 -14.04 -0.24 -5.93
N VAL A 61 -14.92 -1.16 -5.49
CA VAL A 61 -16.36 -1.13 -5.78
C VAL A 61 -17.11 -0.16 -4.87
N HIS A 62 -16.86 -0.21 -3.56
CA HIS A 62 -17.70 0.46 -2.57
C HIS A 62 -17.05 1.66 -1.87
N ARG A 63 -15.75 1.85 -2.05
CA ARG A 63 -14.95 2.98 -1.56
C ARG A 63 -15.08 3.16 -0.05
N TRP A 64 -14.87 4.40 0.41
CA TRP A 64 -14.98 4.81 1.80
C TRP A 64 -16.27 4.36 2.51
N ASN A 65 -17.38 4.19 1.78
CA ASN A 65 -18.68 3.94 2.38
C ASN A 65 -18.74 2.55 3.06
N VAL A 66 -18.23 1.52 2.40
CA VAL A 66 -18.16 0.17 3.01
C VAL A 66 -17.22 0.17 4.21
N THR A 67 -16.05 0.81 4.07
CA THR A 67 -15.07 0.92 5.16
C THR A 67 -15.68 1.62 6.37
N ALA A 68 -16.22 2.83 6.21
CA ALA A 68 -16.85 3.56 7.32
C ALA A 68 -18.03 2.82 7.95
N THR A 69 -18.87 2.15 7.13
CA THR A 69 -20.02 1.37 7.62
C THR A 69 -19.57 0.30 8.59
N PHE A 70 -18.61 -0.52 8.20
CA PHE A 70 -18.17 -1.66 8.98
C PHE A 70 -17.23 -1.29 10.12
N MET A 71 -16.40 -0.26 9.95
CA MET A 71 -15.59 0.27 11.05
C MET A 71 -16.43 0.86 12.18
N ASN A 72 -17.56 1.51 11.84
CA ASN A 72 -18.51 2.02 12.82
C ASN A 72 -19.26 0.93 13.61
N MET A 73 -19.16 -0.35 13.20
CA MET A 73 -19.70 -1.47 13.97
C MET A 73 -18.72 -1.92 15.05
N LEU A 74 -17.42 -1.68 14.88
CA LEU A 74 -16.40 -2.01 15.86
C LEU A 74 -16.26 -0.88 16.92
N PRO A 75 -16.06 -1.21 18.20
CA PRO A 75 -16.00 -0.26 19.31
C PRO A 75 -14.63 0.44 19.41
N HIS A 76 -14.22 1.12 18.34
CA HIS A 76 -12.96 1.87 18.30
C HIS A 76 -12.99 3.02 19.31
N ASP A 77 -11.99 3.08 20.18
CA ASP A 77 -11.76 4.24 21.04
C ASP A 77 -11.13 5.38 20.24
N VAL A 78 -10.14 5.07 19.40
CA VAL A 78 -9.39 6.05 18.59
C VAL A 78 -8.87 5.42 17.31
N MET A 79 -8.87 6.19 16.24
CA MET A 79 -8.29 5.83 14.96
C MET A 79 -7.27 6.88 14.52
N THR A 80 -6.26 6.47 13.77
CA THR A 80 -5.48 7.38 12.90
C THR A 80 -5.77 7.06 11.43
N ILE A 81 -5.21 7.85 10.54
CA ILE A 81 -5.18 7.59 9.09
C ILE A 81 -3.75 7.27 8.64
N GLY A 82 -3.66 6.44 7.62
CA GLY A 82 -2.47 6.07 6.90
C GLY A 82 -2.45 6.64 5.49
N ASN A 83 -1.47 6.21 4.69
CA ASN A 83 -1.27 6.76 3.36
C ASN A 83 -2.39 6.36 2.40
N HIS A 84 -2.93 5.14 2.53
CA HIS A 84 -3.95 4.64 1.61
C HIS A 84 -5.29 5.35 1.75
N GLU A 85 -5.53 6.07 2.85
CA GLU A 85 -6.70 6.95 2.96
C GLU A 85 -6.74 8.00 1.83
N PHE A 86 -5.58 8.38 1.28
CA PHE A 86 -5.44 9.38 0.22
C PHE A 86 -5.36 8.79 -1.21
N ASP A 87 -5.53 7.48 -1.40
CA ASP A 87 -5.50 6.83 -2.73
C ASP A 87 -6.53 7.43 -3.70
N ASN A 88 -7.65 7.93 -3.18
CA ASN A 88 -8.68 8.61 -3.96
C ASN A 88 -8.73 10.12 -3.68
N ASN A 89 -7.57 10.71 -3.42
CA ASN A 89 -7.37 12.14 -3.12
C ASN A 89 -8.04 12.60 -1.81
N VAL A 90 -7.87 13.87 -1.47
CA VAL A 90 -8.59 14.53 -0.36
C VAL A 90 -10.12 14.35 -0.49
N GLN A 91 -10.65 14.35 -1.73
CA GLN A 91 -12.08 14.15 -1.99
C GLN A 91 -12.58 12.76 -1.59
N GLY A 92 -11.73 11.73 -1.63
CA GLY A 92 -12.06 10.36 -1.24
C GLY A 92 -12.09 10.14 0.27
N VAL A 93 -11.20 10.80 1.02
CA VAL A 93 -11.10 10.65 2.50
C VAL A 93 -12.07 11.56 3.27
N VAL A 94 -12.39 12.75 2.77
CA VAL A 94 -13.33 13.68 3.44
C VAL A 94 -14.68 13.04 3.82
N PRO A 95 -15.38 12.30 2.94
CA PRO A 95 -16.65 11.67 3.32
C PRO A 95 -16.47 10.55 4.35
N PHE A 96 -15.35 9.82 4.33
CA PHE A 96 -15.00 8.84 5.36
C PHE A 96 -14.88 9.50 6.74
N LEU A 97 -14.09 10.56 6.85
CA LEU A 97 -13.87 11.26 8.12
C LEU A 97 -15.16 11.90 8.67
N LYS A 98 -16.10 12.27 7.78
CA LYS A 98 -17.42 12.76 8.18
C LYS A 98 -18.35 11.65 8.67
N MET A 99 -18.18 10.42 8.22
CA MET A 99 -19.04 9.29 8.56
C MET A 99 -18.54 8.46 9.75
N ILE A 100 -17.22 8.40 9.95
CA ILE A 100 -16.63 7.63 11.05
C ILE A 100 -17.02 8.25 12.40
N LYS A 101 -17.40 7.40 13.36
CA LYS A 101 -17.88 7.83 14.69
C LYS A 101 -16.74 7.95 15.70
N ALA A 102 -15.71 7.13 15.55
CA ALA A 102 -14.54 7.16 16.41
C ALA A 102 -13.75 8.45 16.18
N PRO A 103 -13.12 9.02 17.22
CA PRO A 103 -12.24 10.16 17.06
C PRO A 103 -11.03 9.77 16.19
N VAL A 104 -10.78 10.57 15.16
CA VAL A 104 -9.59 10.45 14.31
C VAL A 104 -8.54 11.43 14.80
N VAL A 105 -7.33 10.92 15.06
CA VAL A 105 -6.18 11.70 15.52
C VAL A 105 -5.02 11.61 14.53
N VAL A 106 -4.39 12.74 14.22
CA VAL A 106 -3.14 12.86 13.44
C VAL A 106 -2.55 14.26 13.63
N THR A 107 -1.38 14.36 14.24
CA THR A 107 -0.79 15.62 14.72
C THR A 107 0.07 16.34 13.68
N ASN A 108 0.63 15.60 12.72
CA ASN A 108 1.62 16.13 11.78
C ASN A 108 1.05 16.41 10.38
N ILE A 109 -0.27 16.57 10.25
CA ILE A 109 -0.91 17.06 9.01
C ILE A 109 -1.27 18.53 9.19
N ASP A 110 -0.67 19.39 8.37
CA ASP A 110 -1.12 20.77 8.17
C ASP A 110 -2.12 20.82 7.00
N ALA A 111 -3.38 21.06 7.37
CA ALA A 111 -4.52 21.20 6.46
C ALA A 111 -4.92 22.67 6.18
N SER A 112 -4.05 23.64 6.47
CA SER A 112 -4.33 25.07 6.25
C SER A 112 -4.65 25.40 4.79
N GLU A 113 -4.07 24.67 3.85
CA GLU A 113 -4.32 24.82 2.41
C GLU A 113 -5.37 23.84 1.84
N GLU A 114 -6.01 23.03 2.69
CA GLU A 114 -7.09 22.09 2.33
C GLU A 114 -8.33 22.31 3.24
N PRO A 115 -9.15 23.34 2.98
CA PRO A 115 -10.25 23.73 3.87
C PRO A 115 -11.30 22.63 4.13
N THR A 116 -11.44 21.67 3.21
CA THR A 116 -12.41 20.57 3.34
C THR A 116 -12.00 19.53 4.39
N MET A 117 -10.73 19.48 4.77
CA MET A 117 -10.17 18.56 5.78
C MET A 117 -10.12 19.20 7.18
N GLN A 118 -10.22 20.53 7.27
CA GLN A 118 -10.11 21.23 8.54
C GLN A 118 -11.22 20.83 9.51
N GLY A 119 -10.85 20.48 10.74
CA GLY A 119 -11.77 20.07 11.80
C GLY A 119 -12.32 18.64 11.68
N LEU A 120 -11.89 17.87 10.68
CA LEU A 120 -12.29 16.45 10.53
C LEU A 120 -11.42 15.47 11.32
N PHE A 121 -10.30 15.93 11.87
CA PHE A 121 -9.42 15.18 12.75
C PHE A 121 -8.84 16.11 13.83
N LYS A 122 -8.23 15.53 14.86
CA LYS A 122 -7.54 16.27 15.94
C LYS A 122 -6.08 15.85 16.00
N ASN A 123 -5.24 16.60 16.70
CA ASN A 123 -3.86 16.17 16.94
C ASN A 123 -3.81 14.97 17.90
N SER A 124 -4.63 15.01 18.94
CA SER A 124 -4.76 13.95 19.94
C SER A 124 -6.13 13.94 20.60
N THR A 125 -6.40 12.92 21.41
CA THR A 125 -7.57 12.83 22.29
C THR A 125 -7.17 12.28 23.66
N ILE A 126 -8.02 12.46 24.67
CA ILE A 126 -7.83 11.92 26.02
C ILE A 126 -8.93 10.90 26.28
N ILE A 127 -8.55 9.68 26.61
CA ILE A 127 -9.42 8.62 27.10
C ILE A 127 -9.30 8.56 28.62
N GLU A 128 -10.41 8.42 29.33
CA GLU A 128 -10.40 8.17 30.77
C GLU A 128 -10.83 6.73 31.06
N ARG A 129 -10.06 6.04 31.90
CA ARG A 129 -10.36 4.68 32.39
C ARG A 129 -10.03 4.60 33.88
N SER A 130 -11.04 4.28 34.69
CA SER A 130 -10.89 4.17 36.15
C SER A 130 -10.22 5.40 36.81
N GLY A 131 -10.48 6.61 36.29
CA GLY A 131 -9.90 7.86 36.77
C GLY A 131 -8.51 8.20 36.22
N THR A 132 -7.88 7.30 35.46
CA THR A 132 -6.59 7.56 34.80
C THR A 132 -6.81 8.19 33.42
N LYS A 133 -6.06 9.26 33.12
CA LYS A 133 -6.09 9.92 31.81
C LYS A 133 -5.01 9.34 30.89
N ILE A 134 -5.43 8.88 29.73
CA ILE A 134 -4.59 8.32 28.69
C ILE A 134 -4.69 9.22 27.46
N GLY A 135 -3.60 9.88 27.09
CA GLY A 135 -3.49 10.66 25.88
C GLY A 135 -3.16 9.76 24.69
N VAL A 136 -3.86 9.95 23.57
CA VAL A 136 -3.59 9.23 22.32
C VAL A 136 -3.29 10.25 21.23
N ILE A 137 -2.04 10.29 20.79
CA ILE A 137 -1.51 11.17 19.74
C ILE A 137 -1.49 10.39 18.43
N GLY A 138 -2.05 10.93 17.36
CA GLY A 138 -1.92 10.31 16.04
C GLY A 138 -0.72 10.85 15.29
N VAL A 139 -0.10 10.04 14.43
CA VAL A 139 0.98 10.48 13.54
C VAL A 139 0.99 9.63 12.27
N ILE A 140 1.33 10.22 11.13
CA ILE A 140 1.45 9.57 9.83
C ILE A 140 2.83 9.84 9.24
N LEU A 141 3.34 8.97 8.37
CA LEU A 141 4.63 9.16 7.70
C LEU A 141 4.74 10.53 6.99
N SER A 142 5.81 11.27 7.23
CA SER A 142 6.03 12.62 6.69
C SER A 142 6.19 12.63 5.17
N SER A 143 6.59 11.52 4.57
CA SER A 143 6.67 11.34 3.12
C SER A 143 5.37 10.85 2.47
N THR A 144 4.21 10.92 3.14
CA THR A 144 2.94 10.42 2.58
C THR A 144 2.59 11.06 1.24
N ASN A 145 2.95 12.32 1.03
CA ASN A 145 2.73 13.03 -0.24
C ASN A 145 3.54 12.49 -1.43
N THR A 146 4.56 11.65 -1.21
CA THR A 146 5.32 11.00 -2.28
C THR A 146 4.76 9.64 -2.65
N ILE A 147 3.89 9.06 -1.81
CA ILE A 147 3.33 7.71 -1.98
C ILE A 147 1.80 7.69 -2.14
N ALA A 148 1.14 8.83 -1.93
CA ALA A 148 -0.31 8.99 -2.13
C ALA A 148 -0.64 10.42 -2.63
N ILE A 149 -1.84 10.60 -3.18
CA ILE A 149 -2.26 11.87 -3.78
C ILE A 149 -2.95 12.73 -2.71
N THR A 150 -2.18 13.59 -2.06
CA THR A 150 -2.61 14.28 -0.82
C THR A 150 -3.09 15.72 -1.03
N GLY A 151 -3.20 16.18 -2.28
CA GLY A 151 -3.57 17.56 -2.58
C GLY A 151 -2.51 18.54 -2.09
N LYS A 152 -2.93 19.56 -1.33
CA LYS A 152 -2.05 20.59 -0.74
C LYS A 152 -1.77 20.37 0.75
N LEU A 153 -2.08 19.18 1.28
CA LEU A 153 -1.70 18.83 2.64
C LEU A 153 -0.18 18.86 2.77
N LYS A 154 0.30 19.40 3.89
CA LYS A 154 1.71 19.32 4.26
C LYS A 154 1.86 18.34 5.41
N PHE A 155 2.91 17.55 5.34
CA PHE A 155 3.23 16.54 6.34
C PHE A 155 4.50 17.01 7.08
N LEU A 156 4.35 17.26 8.37
CA LEU A 156 5.40 17.77 9.24
C LEU A 156 6.22 16.62 9.82
N ASP A 157 7.39 16.94 10.37
CA ASP A 157 8.26 15.96 11.06
C ASP A 157 7.51 15.26 12.19
N GLU A 158 7.63 13.93 12.22
CA GLU A 158 6.92 13.06 13.14
C GLU A 158 7.37 13.30 14.59
N VAL A 159 8.69 13.38 14.83
CA VAL A 159 9.28 13.51 16.17
C VAL A 159 8.96 14.87 16.77
N GLU A 160 9.10 15.95 16.00
CA GLU A 160 8.76 17.31 16.43
C GLU A 160 7.28 17.42 16.77
N SER A 161 6.40 16.98 15.86
CA SER A 161 4.95 17.07 16.04
C SER A 161 4.45 16.25 17.23
N VAL A 162 4.99 15.04 17.44
CA VAL A 162 4.63 14.19 18.59
C VAL A 162 5.13 14.81 19.90
N ASN A 163 6.35 15.36 19.93
CA ASN A 163 6.88 16.01 21.12
C ASN A 163 6.10 17.25 21.55
N ASP A 164 5.68 18.07 20.59
CA ASP A 164 4.85 19.25 20.84
C ASP A 164 3.52 18.87 21.45
N GLU A 165 2.85 17.87 20.87
CA GLU A 165 1.55 17.41 21.33
C GLU A 165 1.64 16.67 22.67
N ALA A 166 2.70 15.88 22.89
CA ALA A 166 2.95 15.21 24.16
C ALA A 166 3.17 16.22 25.32
N ARG A 167 3.92 17.31 25.07
CA ARG A 167 4.07 18.40 26.04
C ARG A 167 2.73 19.06 26.36
N ARG A 168 1.89 19.30 25.33
CA ARG A 168 0.53 19.83 25.52
C ARG A 168 -0.30 18.92 26.41
N LEU A 169 -0.30 17.60 26.18
CA LEU A 169 -1.05 16.63 26.97
C LEU A 169 -0.53 16.53 28.42
N LYS A 170 0.79 16.45 28.64
CA LYS A 170 1.36 16.45 30.00
C LYS A 170 0.95 17.72 30.78
N SER A 171 0.89 18.88 30.12
CA SER A 171 0.43 20.14 30.77
C SER A 171 -1.05 20.10 31.20
N GLN A 172 -1.85 19.19 30.64
CA GLN A 172 -3.25 18.94 31.01
C GLN A 172 -3.42 17.86 32.09
N GLY A 173 -2.31 17.39 32.67
CA GLY A 173 -2.29 16.34 33.69
C GLY A 173 -2.62 14.96 33.12
N VAL A 174 -2.17 14.67 31.89
CA VAL A 174 -2.23 13.33 31.32
C VAL A 174 -1.02 12.54 31.80
N ASP A 175 -1.26 11.36 32.37
CA ASP A 175 -0.21 10.54 32.98
C ASP A 175 0.42 9.61 31.95
N ILE A 176 -0.38 9.01 31.07
CA ILE A 176 0.06 8.02 30.07
C ILE A 176 -0.15 8.57 28.67
N ILE A 177 0.84 8.45 27.79
CA ILE A 177 0.80 8.90 26.39
C ILE A 177 1.09 7.74 25.44
N ILE A 178 0.11 7.45 24.60
CA ILE A 178 0.18 6.49 23.51
C ILE A 178 0.32 7.25 22.19
N VAL A 179 1.25 6.83 21.35
CA VAL A 179 1.35 7.27 19.96
C VAL A 179 0.69 6.22 19.07
N LEU A 180 -0.35 6.60 18.35
CA LEU A 180 -1.01 5.80 17.33
C LEU A 180 -0.41 6.17 15.97
N SER A 181 0.54 5.36 15.52
CA SER A 181 1.46 5.69 14.42
C SER A 181 1.12 4.96 13.13
N HIS A 182 1.19 5.68 12.01
CA HIS A 182 1.23 5.13 10.67
C HIS A 182 2.53 5.51 9.94
N CYS A 183 3.68 5.24 10.58
CA CYS A 183 4.99 5.64 10.05
C CYS A 183 5.92 4.46 9.72
N GLY A 184 5.58 3.25 10.16
CA GLY A 184 6.42 2.06 10.01
C GLY A 184 7.40 1.88 11.17
N LEU A 185 7.82 0.63 11.40
CA LEU A 185 8.57 0.25 12.60
C LEU A 185 9.88 1.04 12.78
N ASP A 186 10.58 1.39 11.70
CA ASP A 186 11.83 2.14 11.81
C ASP A 186 11.61 3.56 12.33
N VAL A 187 10.57 4.26 11.85
CA VAL A 187 10.21 5.59 12.37
C VAL A 187 9.63 5.47 13.78
N ASP A 188 8.88 4.40 14.07
CA ASP A 188 8.39 4.11 15.42
C ASP A 188 9.56 3.97 16.41
N ARG A 189 10.65 3.27 16.04
CA ARG A 189 11.87 3.14 16.86
C ARG A 189 12.57 4.48 17.08
N ILE A 190 12.60 5.35 16.07
CA ILE A 190 13.17 6.71 16.20
C ILE A 190 12.33 7.52 17.19
N MET A 191 11.01 7.53 17.05
CA MET A 191 10.12 8.23 17.98
C MET A 191 10.24 7.69 19.41
N ALA A 192 10.31 6.37 19.59
CA ALA A 192 10.48 5.76 20.90
C ALA A 192 11.79 6.20 21.59
N ALA A 193 12.85 6.43 20.83
CA ALA A 193 14.14 6.89 21.35
C ALA A 193 14.18 8.41 21.63
N GLU A 194 13.54 9.22 20.78
CA GLU A 194 13.70 10.69 20.77
C GLU A 194 12.50 11.47 21.33
N CYS A 195 11.35 10.84 21.59
CA CYS A 195 10.19 11.47 22.22
C CYS A 195 10.15 11.18 23.74
N PRO A 196 10.69 12.04 24.62
CA PRO A 196 10.91 11.70 26.03
C PRO A 196 9.66 11.50 26.88
N LEU A 197 8.46 11.85 26.38
CA LEU A 197 7.20 11.88 27.14
C LEU A 197 6.21 10.78 26.77
N ILE A 198 6.51 9.95 25.77
CA ILE A 198 5.63 8.87 25.32
C ILE A 198 5.96 7.57 26.04
N ASP A 199 5.00 6.65 26.07
CA ASP A 199 5.11 5.40 26.83
C ASP A 199 4.89 4.16 25.95
N VAL A 200 3.96 4.25 24.99
CA VAL A 200 3.62 3.16 24.07
C VAL A 200 3.44 3.71 22.66
N ILE A 201 3.90 2.98 21.66
CA ILE A 201 3.62 3.22 20.25
C ILE A 201 2.83 2.03 19.70
N VAL A 202 1.65 2.29 19.14
CA VAL A 202 0.86 1.33 18.38
C VAL A 202 0.96 1.71 16.90
N GLY A 203 1.79 0.95 16.17
CA GLY A 203 2.23 1.28 14.83
C GLY A 203 1.46 0.59 13.69
N GLY A 204 1.71 1.07 12.47
CA GLY A 204 1.19 0.58 11.19
C GLY A 204 2.17 0.80 10.04
N HIS A 205 1.67 0.94 8.81
CA HIS A 205 2.43 1.14 7.56
C HIS A 205 3.32 -0.03 7.10
N SER A 206 4.33 -0.44 7.87
CA SER A 206 5.36 -1.41 7.43
C SER A 206 4.90 -2.88 7.37
N HIS A 207 3.66 -3.16 7.82
CA HIS A 207 3.10 -4.52 7.92
C HIS A 207 3.93 -5.46 8.81
N THR A 208 4.64 -4.90 9.78
CA THR A 208 5.58 -5.67 10.59
C THR A 208 4.84 -6.64 11.50
N PHE A 209 5.21 -7.92 11.38
CA PHE A 209 4.77 -8.94 12.31
C PHE A 209 5.77 -9.04 13.46
N LEU A 210 5.28 -8.73 14.67
CA LEU A 210 6.04 -8.85 15.91
C LEU A 210 5.49 -10.01 16.71
N TYR A 211 6.35 -10.90 17.23
CA TYR A 211 5.89 -12.03 18.04
C TYR A 211 6.98 -12.53 18.97
N SER A 212 6.62 -12.78 20.23
CA SER A 212 7.52 -13.35 21.24
C SER A 212 7.27 -14.86 21.39
N GLY A 213 8.29 -15.67 21.10
CA GLY A 213 8.22 -17.13 21.09
C GLY A 213 7.86 -17.73 19.72
N PRO A 214 7.44 -19.00 19.65
CA PRO A 214 7.09 -19.65 18.39
C PRO A 214 5.84 -19.00 17.74
N PRO A 215 5.93 -18.52 16.49
CA PRO A 215 4.78 -17.89 15.83
C PRO A 215 3.65 -18.91 15.59
N PRO A 216 2.38 -18.49 15.66
CA PRO A 216 1.23 -19.41 15.62
C PRO A 216 0.83 -19.80 14.19
N PHE A 217 1.51 -19.26 13.17
CA PHE A 217 1.12 -19.39 11.77
C PHE A 217 2.32 -19.28 10.81
N ILE A 218 2.07 -19.04 9.52
CA ILE A 218 3.09 -19.04 8.47
C ILE A 218 3.98 -17.79 8.42
N ASP A 219 3.58 -16.71 9.06
CA ASP A 219 4.31 -15.43 9.02
C ASP A 219 5.51 -15.49 9.95
N ASN A 220 6.62 -14.89 9.51
CA ASN A 220 7.86 -14.86 10.28
C ASN A 220 7.95 -13.53 11.04
N PRO A 221 8.16 -13.55 12.37
CA PRO A 221 8.31 -12.32 13.12
C PRO A 221 9.61 -11.59 12.74
N GLU A 222 9.53 -10.28 12.58
CA GLU A 222 10.70 -9.41 12.31
C GLU A 222 11.44 -9.04 13.60
N ASP A 223 10.73 -8.98 14.72
CA ASP A 223 11.26 -8.70 16.06
C ASP A 223 10.28 -9.21 17.15
N GLU A 224 10.65 -9.07 18.41
CA GLU A 224 9.82 -9.47 19.56
C GLU A 224 8.58 -8.57 19.74
N TYR A 225 7.53 -9.12 20.37
CA TYR A 225 6.35 -8.36 20.77
C TYR A 225 6.30 -8.19 22.30
N PRO A 226 6.22 -6.95 22.81
CA PRO A 226 6.51 -5.69 22.12
C PRO A 226 8.01 -5.51 21.83
N VAL A 227 8.36 -4.64 20.89
CA VAL A 227 9.74 -4.13 20.80
C VAL A 227 9.96 -3.16 21.96
N VAL A 228 11.05 -3.36 22.71
CA VAL A 228 11.37 -2.57 23.90
C VAL A 228 12.50 -1.59 23.59
N VAL A 229 12.23 -0.30 23.73
CA VAL A 229 13.22 0.76 23.55
C VAL A 229 13.49 1.45 24.88
N VAL A 230 14.74 1.44 25.33
CA VAL A 230 15.17 2.18 26.53
C VAL A 230 15.81 3.49 26.11
N GLN A 231 15.22 4.60 26.53
CA GLN A 231 15.68 5.94 26.20
C GLN A 231 17.00 6.27 26.91
N LYS A 232 18.03 6.66 26.15
CA LYS A 232 19.37 6.91 26.70
C LYS A 232 19.44 8.05 27.72
N LYS A 233 18.60 9.10 27.56
CA LYS A 233 18.65 10.31 28.40
C LYS A 233 17.88 10.17 29.71
N SER A 234 16.74 9.50 29.67
CA SER A 234 15.78 9.40 30.78
C SER A 234 15.78 8.02 31.45
N ASN A 235 16.35 7.01 30.78
CA ASN A 235 16.27 5.60 31.14
C ASN A 235 14.81 5.08 31.24
N ARG A 236 13.87 5.76 30.57
CA ARG A 236 12.47 5.33 30.46
C ARG A 236 12.33 4.24 29.41
N THR A 237 11.36 3.36 29.61
CA THR A 237 11.00 2.28 28.68
C THR A 237 9.83 2.72 27.81
N VAL A 238 9.97 2.56 26.50
CA VAL A 238 8.89 2.74 25.53
C VAL A 238 8.64 1.42 24.82
N LEU A 239 7.37 1.01 24.73
CA LEU A 239 6.97 -0.24 24.09
C LEU A 239 6.40 0.05 22.70
N ILE A 240 6.82 -0.69 21.69
CA ILE A 240 6.30 -0.57 20.32
C ILE A 240 5.59 -1.87 19.94
N VAL A 241 4.38 -1.75 19.39
CA VAL A 241 3.61 -2.88 18.88
C VAL A 241 3.09 -2.63 17.47
N GLN A 242 3.14 -3.67 16.64
CA GLN A 242 2.44 -3.79 15.36
C GLN A 242 1.84 -5.20 15.28
N ALA A 243 0.80 -5.37 14.45
CA ALA A 243 0.04 -6.62 14.33
C ALA A 243 -0.06 -7.09 12.87
N ALA A 244 1.07 -7.03 12.13
CA ALA A 244 1.13 -7.39 10.71
C ALA A 244 0.09 -6.62 9.87
N ALA A 245 -0.72 -7.32 9.08
CA ALA A 245 -1.71 -6.75 8.18
C ALA A 245 -2.93 -7.65 7.94
N TYR A 246 -3.88 -7.17 7.14
CA TYR A 246 -4.97 -7.95 6.55
C TYR A 246 -5.97 -8.54 7.53
N THR A 247 -6.11 -7.92 8.71
CA THR A 247 -6.95 -8.42 9.83
C THR A 247 -6.61 -9.85 10.24
N LYS A 248 -5.43 -10.35 9.89
CA LYS A 248 -4.99 -11.71 10.23
C LYS A 248 -4.70 -11.87 11.71
N TYR A 249 -4.20 -10.81 12.32
CA TYR A 249 -3.89 -10.74 13.74
C TYR A 249 -4.60 -9.55 14.39
N LEU A 250 -4.96 -9.73 15.67
CA LEU A 250 -5.39 -8.66 16.56
C LEU A 250 -4.28 -8.42 17.58
N GLY A 251 -3.66 -7.22 17.56
CA GLY A 251 -2.69 -6.84 18.58
C GLY A 251 -3.30 -6.86 19.97
N ASN A 252 -2.61 -7.49 20.93
CA ASN A 252 -3.09 -7.63 22.30
C ASN A 252 -1.92 -7.44 23.27
N LEU A 253 -1.84 -6.24 23.85
CA LEU A 253 -0.82 -5.84 24.81
C LEU A 253 -1.50 -5.41 26.12
N THR A 254 -1.04 -5.96 27.24
CA THR A 254 -1.33 -5.46 28.58
C THR A 254 -0.08 -4.74 29.08
N VAL A 255 -0.25 -3.52 29.59
CA VAL A 255 0.84 -2.72 30.15
C VAL A 255 0.46 -2.31 31.57
N TRP A 256 1.38 -2.52 32.50
CA TRP A 256 1.25 -2.04 33.87
C TRP A 256 2.07 -0.77 34.04
N PHE A 257 1.42 0.23 34.63
CA PHE A 257 2.01 1.53 34.91
C PHE A 257 2.08 1.77 36.42
N ASP A 258 3.10 2.49 36.86
CA ASP A 258 3.16 3.00 38.23
C ASP A 258 2.27 4.25 38.43
N LYS A 259 2.33 4.85 39.62
CA LYS A 259 1.54 6.04 39.96
C LYS A 259 2.00 7.31 39.23
N GLN A 260 3.17 7.30 38.60
CA GLN A 260 3.73 8.39 37.83
C GLN A 260 3.42 8.23 36.33
N GLY A 261 2.79 7.12 35.93
CA GLY A 261 2.50 6.81 34.53
C GLY A 261 3.67 6.15 33.81
N GLU A 262 4.67 5.63 34.52
CA GLU A 262 5.82 4.95 33.94
C GLU A 262 5.54 3.45 33.75
N VAL A 263 5.99 2.89 32.63
CA VAL A 263 5.88 1.45 32.33
C VAL A 263 6.73 0.64 33.32
N VAL A 264 6.10 -0.30 34.03
CA VAL A 264 6.79 -1.19 34.98
C VAL A 264 6.78 -2.65 34.57
N ASP A 265 5.79 -3.09 33.78
CA ASP A 265 5.69 -4.45 33.28
C ASP A 265 4.78 -4.52 32.04
N TRP A 266 4.88 -5.59 31.26
CA TRP A 266 4.01 -5.83 30.11
C TRP A 266 3.89 -7.33 29.79
N ASP A 267 2.77 -7.69 29.16
CA ASP A 267 2.50 -9.04 28.66
C ASP A 267 1.63 -8.95 27.42
N GLY A 268 1.83 -9.88 26.48
CA GLY A 268 1.00 -9.93 25.29
C GLY A 268 1.68 -10.56 24.08
N ASN A 269 0.85 -10.79 23.07
CA ASN A 269 1.23 -11.21 21.71
C ASN A 269 0.02 -10.95 20.80
N PRO A 270 0.22 -10.72 19.49
CA PRO A 270 -0.89 -10.66 18.54
C PRO A 270 -1.66 -11.99 18.51
N ILE A 271 -2.99 -11.91 18.60
CA ILE A 271 -3.88 -13.07 18.53
C ILE A 271 -4.14 -13.38 17.06
N LEU A 272 -3.81 -14.60 16.62
CA LEU A 272 -4.21 -15.08 15.30
C LEU A 272 -5.73 -15.21 15.23
N LEU A 273 -6.34 -14.55 14.25
CA LEU A 273 -7.78 -14.60 14.02
C LEU A 273 -8.13 -15.80 13.13
N ASP A 274 -7.89 -17.01 13.60
CA ASP A 274 -8.13 -18.25 12.86
C ASP A 274 -9.57 -18.78 12.98
N TYR A 275 -9.80 -19.97 12.44
CA TYR A 275 -11.09 -20.65 12.47
C TYR A 275 -11.60 -20.98 13.87
N SER A 276 -10.77 -20.98 14.91
CA SER A 276 -11.21 -21.20 16.30
C SER A 276 -12.01 -20.01 16.86
N ILE A 277 -11.86 -18.83 16.26
CA ILE A 277 -12.67 -17.66 16.54
C ILE A 277 -13.83 -17.64 15.54
N GLU A 278 -15.04 -17.81 16.06
CA GLU A 278 -16.25 -17.76 15.25
C GLU A 278 -16.41 -16.37 14.61
N GLN A 279 -16.93 -16.35 13.39
CA GLN A 279 -17.34 -15.11 12.74
C GLN A 279 -18.65 -14.64 13.37
N ASP A 280 -18.73 -13.36 13.72
CA ASP A 280 -19.97 -12.78 14.20
C ASP A 280 -21.09 -12.91 13.14
N PRO A 281 -22.27 -13.46 13.50
CA PRO A 281 -23.34 -13.72 12.56
C PRO A 281 -24.00 -12.44 12.03
N ASP A 282 -24.08 -11.37 12.83
CA ASP A 282 -24.69 -10.11 12.42
C ASP A 282 -23.77 -9.34 11.46
N ILE A 283 -22.47 -9.36 11.73
CA ILE A 283 -21.46 -8.80 10.81
C ILE A 283 -21.43 -9.57 9.49
N THR A 284 -21.45 -10.91 9.55
CA THR A 284 -21.47 -11.75 8.35
C THR A 284 -22.71 -11.46 7.50
N LYS A 285 -23.89 -11.37 8.13
CA LYS A 285 -25.14 -11.01 7.46
C LYS A 285 -25.10 -9.59 6.89
N ALA A 286 -24.49 -8.64 7.59
CA ALA A 286 -24.33 -7.28 7.09
C ALA A 286 -23.42 -7.21 5.86
N LEU A 287 -22.42 -8.09 5.73
CA LEU A 287 -21.50 -8.18 4.58
C LEU A 287 -22.19 -8.71 3.31
N GLU A 288 -23.15 -9.63 3.42
CA GLU A 288 -23.79 -10.32 2.29
C GLU A 288 -24.23 -9.42 1.12
N PRO A 289 -24.99 -8.32 1.30
CA PRO A 289 -25.44 -7.50 0.18
C PRO A 289 -24.28 -6.80 -0.53
N TRP A 290 -23.25 -6.39 0.20
CA TRP A 290 -22.05 -5.77 -0.36
C TRP A 290 -21.21 -6.78 -1.12
N LYS A 291 -21.04 -7.98 -0.53
CA LYS A 291 -20.32 -9.10 -1.11
C LYS A 291 -20.93 -9.51 -2.44
N LYS A 292 -22.25 -9.57 -2.55
CA LYS A 292 -22.93 -9.92 -3.80
C LYS A 292 -22.50 -9.01 -4.96
N VAL A 293 -22.44 -7.69 -4.73
CA VAL A 293 -22.00 -6.73 -5.76
C VAL A 293 -20.52 -6.92 -6.10
N VAL A 294 -19.67 -7.17 -5.10
CA VAL A 294 -18.24 -7.46 -5.30
C VAL A 294 -18.06 -8.72 -6.13
N ASP A 295 -18.75 -9.81 -5.79
CA ASP A 295 -18.66 -11.10 -6.48
C ASP A 295 -19.18 -11.01 -7.93
N GLU A 296 -20.32 -10.35 -8.16
CA GLU A 296 -20.85 -10.10 -9.50
C GLU A 296 -19.90 -9.25 -10.36
N THR A 297 -19.30 -8.22 -9.75
CA THR A 297 -18.30 -7.38 -10.42
C THR A 297 -17.04 -8.18 -10.75
N ALA A 298 -16.52 -8.94 -9.78
CA ALA A 298 -15.33 -9.79 -9.94
C ALA A 298 -15.49 -10.77 -11.11
N GLN A 299 -16.64 -11.44 -11.21
CA GLN A 299 -16.93 -12.46 -12.22
C GLN A 299 -17.18 -11.91 -13.63
N THR A 300 -17.18 -10.59 -13.82
CA THR A 300 -17.38 -9.99 -15.14
C THR A 300 -16.30 -10.45 -16.10
N LYS A 301 -16.69 -11.17 -17.15
CA LYS A 301 -15.77 -11.72 -18.16
C LYS A 301 -15.22 -10.59 -19.04
N ILE A 302 -13.90 -10.49 -19.12
CA ILE A 302 -13.20 -9.46 -19.89
C ILE A 302 -12.60 -10.03 -21.18
N GLY A 303 -11.95 -11.18 -21.09
CA GLY A 303 -11.31 -11.83 -22.24
C GLY A 303 -11.00 -13.29 -21.92
N ARG A 304 -10.03 -13.87 -22.62
CA ARG A 304 -9.51 -15.21 -22.31
C ARG A 304 -8.02 -15.27 -22.60
N SER A 305 -7.28 -16.10 -21.87
CA SER A 305 -5.86 -16.35 -22.15
C SER A 305 -5.64 -17.76 -22.71
N ARG A 306 -4.68 -17.93 -23.61
CA ARG A 306 -4.19 -19.26 -24.02
C ARG A 306 -2.84 -19.61 -23.42
N VAL A 307 -2.28 -18.71 -22.62
CA VAL A 307 -0.99 -18.84 -21.96
C VAL A 307 -1.13 -18.46 -20.49
N TYR A 308 -0.30 -19.04 -19.65
CA TYR A 308 -0.10 -18.53 -18.29
C TYR A 308 0.52 -17.13 -18.35
N LEU A 309 -0.02 -16.17 -17.59
CA LEU A 309 0.52 -14.82 -17.52
C LEU A 309 1.29 -14.67 -16.21
N ASP A 310 2.60 -14.79 -16.31
CA ASP A 310 3.55 -14.85 -15.20
C ASP A 310 3.95 -13.45 -14.71
N ASP A 311 3.97 -13.28 -13.39
CA ASP A 311 4.30 -12.04 -12.69
C ASP A 311 5.71 -12.02 -12.10
N GLN A 312 6.55 -13.03 -12.37
CA GLN A 312 7.95 -13.11 -11.88
C GLN A 312 8.92 -12.13 -12.57
N CYS A 313 8.48 -10.89 -12.75
CA CYS A 313 9.16 -9.80 -13.43
C CYS A 313 10.37 -9.24 -12.64
N ARG A 314 10.49 -9.60 -11.36
CA ARG A 314 11.57 -9.10 -10.46
C ARG A 314 12.94 -9.70 -10.74
N LYS A 315 13.01 -10.81 -11.48
CA LYS A 315 14.26 -11.53 -11.75
C LYS A 315 14.62 -11.54 -13.23
N SER A 316 13.63 -11.44 -14.11
CA SER A 316 13.77 -11.50 -15.56
C SER A 316 12.59 -10.84 -16.26
N GLU A 317 12.63 -10.79 -17.60
CA GLU A 317 11.44 -10.50 -18.39
C GLU A 317 10.31 -11.49 -18.06
N CYS A 318 9.08 -10.98 -18.02
CA CYS A 318 7.86 -11.72 -17.74
C CYS A 318 6.79 -11.34 -18.79
N ASN A 319 5.94 -12.28 -19.18
CA ASN A 319 4.97 -12.02 -20.23
C ASN A 319 3.76 -11.17 -19.77
N LEU A 320 3.39 -11.20 -18.47
CA LEU A 320 2.37 -10.31 -17.93
C LEU A 320 2.83 -8.85 -17.95
N GLY A 321 4.08 -8.58 -17.58
CA GLY A 321 4.66 -7.24 -17.69
C GLY A 321 4.77 -6.76 -19.13
N ASN A 322 5.08 -7.65 -20.08
CA ASN A 322 5.02 -7.34 -21.51
C ASN A 322 3.60 -6.96 -21.95
N LEU A 323 2.59 -7.75 -21.55
CA LEU A 323 1.18 -7.48 -21.82
C LEU A 323 0.75 -6.11 -21.30
N ILE A 324 1.09 -5.80 -20.05
CA ILE A 324 0.74 -4.53 -19.39
C ILE A 324 1.42 -3.36 -20.11
N THR A 325 2.72 -3.43 -20.36
CA THR A 325 3.45 -2.34 -21.02
C THR A 325 3.04 -2.16 -22.49
N ASP A 326 2.57 -3.22 -23.17
CA ASP A 326 1.96 -3.09 -24.49
C ASP A 326 0.58 -2.42 -24.42
N ALA A 327 -0.24 -2.77 -23.42
CA ALA A 327 -1.51 -2.09 -23.15
C ALA A 327 -1.30 -0.59 -22.90
N MET A 328 -0.24 -0.23 -22.17
CA MET A 328 0.15 1.16 -21.93
C MET A 328 0.41 1.91 -23.23
N VAL A 329 1.19 1.32 -24.15
CA VAL A 329 1.43 1.92 -25.48
C VAL A 329 0.12 1.99 -26.28
N ASP A 330 -0.70 0.93 -26.25
CA ASP A 330 -1.97 0.85 -26.99
C ASP A 330 -2.95 1.97 -26.60
N SER A 331 -3.02 2.31 -25.31
CA SER A 331 -3.88 3.38 -24.77
C SER A 331 -3.58 4.79 -25.33
N TYR A 332 -2.46 4.93 -26.05
CA TYR A 332 -1.99 6.17 -26.67
C TYR A 332 -1.85 6.09 -28.20
N VAL A 333 -2.14 4.94 -28.82
CA VAL A 333 -2.07 4.77 -30.29
C VAL A 333 -3.03 5.71 -31.01
N ASP A 334 -4.30 5.72 -30.60
CA ASP A 334 -5.33 6.56 -31.23
C ASP A 334 -5.15 8.07 -30.95
N LYS A 335 -4.20 8.44 -30.09
CA LYS A 335 -3.84 9.83 -29.76
C LYS A 335 -2.69 10.37 -30.61
N ALA A 336 -2.32 9.68 -31.69
CA ALA A 336 -1.29 10.14 -32.63
C ALA A 336 -1.59 11.56 -33.14
N GLU A 337 -0.57 12.43 -33.15
CA GLU A 337 -0.76 13.86 -33.46
C GLU A 337 -1.09 14.11 -34.93
N ASN A 338 -0.52 13.31 -35.84
CA ASN A 338 -0.75 13.36 -37.28
C ASN A 338 -0.18 12.09 -37.95
N LYS A 339 -0.33 11.99 -39.28
CA LYS A 339 0.08 10.82 -40.08
C LYS A 339 1.58 10.48 -40.05
N SER A 340 2.45 11.40 -39.62
CA SER A 340 3.89 11.13 -39.47
C SER A 340 4.23 10.33 -38.20
N PHE A 341 3.27 10.18 -37.29
CA PHE A 341 3.43 9.42 -36.04
C PHE A 341 2.34 8.35 -35.97
N TRP A 342 2.72 7.11 -35.63
CA TRP A 342 1.75 6.02 -35.50
C TRP A 342 1.12 5.92 -34.09
N THR A 343 1.67 6.66 -33.12
CA THR A 343 1.18 6.72 -31.73
C THR A 343 1.58 8.05 -31.08
N TYR A 344 0.94 8.43 -29.98
CA TYR A 344 1.38 9.54 -29.14
C TYR A 344 2.66 9.21 -28.34
N ALA A 345 2.81 7.96 -27.88
CA ALA A 345 3.99 7.48 -27.14
C ALA A 345 4.30 6.03 -27.56
N ALA A 346 5.54 5.76 -27.97
CA ALA A 346 5.95 4.47 -28.53
C ALA A 346 6.63 3.54 -27.53
N VAL A 347 6.88 4.04 -26.32
CA VAL A 347 7.62 3.36 -25.25
C VAL A 347 6.80 3.44 -23.97
N ALA A 348 6.80 2.38 -23.18
CA ALA A 348 6.19 2.36 -21.87
C ALA A 348 7.04 1.59 -20.87
N CYS A 349 6.88 1.88 -19.59
CA CYS A 349 7.45 1.09 -18.52
C CYS A 349 6.57 1.00 -17.29
N THR A 350 6.71 -0.06 -16.52
CA THR A 350 6.12 -0.18 -15.19
C THR A 350 7.09 -0.86 -14.23
N ASN A 351 7.00 -0.53 -12.95
CA ASN A 351 7.79 -1.19 -11.91
C ASN A 351 7.18 -2.55 -11.57
N THR A 352 8.06 -3.51 -11.28
CA THR A 352 7.65 -4.87 -10.95
C THR A 352 6.84 -4.95 -9.66
N GLY A 353 7.01 -3.98 -8.74
CA GLY A 353 6.19 -3.85 -7.53
C GLY A 353 4.73 -3.46 -7.81
N GLY A 354 4.44 -2.88 -8.97
CA GLY A 354 3.08 -2.54 -9.40
C GLY A 354 2.28 -3.72 -9.93
N ILE A 355 2.94 -4.81 -10.35
CA ILE A 355 2.30 -6.05 -10.81
C ILE A 355 2.19 -7.00 -9.61
N ARG A 356 0.96 -7.31 -9.19
CA ARG A 356 0.71 -7.88 -7.86
C ARG A 356 0.35 -9.35 -7.82
N ALA A 357 -0.10 -9.90 -8.94
CA ALA A 357 -0.47 -11.31 -9.05
C ALA A 357 -0.29 -11.79 -10.49
N PRO A 358 -0.07 -13.08 -10.72
CA PRO A 358 -0.19 -13.69 -12.03
C PRO A 358 -1.66 -13.86 -12.44
N ILE A 359 -1.92 -14.18 -13.71
CA ILE A 359 -3.24 -14.64 -14.17
C ILE A 359 -3.12 -16.09 -14.64
N ASP A 360 -3.78 -16.99 -13.91
CA ASP A 360 -3.84 -18.43 -14.18
C ASP A 360 -5.14 -18.85 -14.91
N SER A 361 -5.52 -18.09 -15.94
CA SER A 361 -6.73 -18.35 -16.75
C SER A 361 -6.39 -19.12 -18.04
N MET A 362 -5.42 -20.03 -18.02
CA MET A 362 -4.96 -20.71 -19.23
C MET A 362 -6.08 -21.59 -19.82
N GLY A 363 -6.66 -21.15 -20.93
CA GLY A 363 -7.80 -21.81 -21.57
C GLY A 363 -9.16 -21.41 -21.01
N GLU A 364 -9.19 -20.50 -20.02
CA GLU A 364 -10.38 -20.00 -19.35
C GLU A 364 -10.55 -18.48 -19.56
N ASP A 365 -11.66 -17.94 -19.05
CA ASP A 365 -11.95 -16.51 -19.12
C ASP A 365 -11.06 -15.74 -18.14
N ILE A 366 -10.54 -14.59 -18.57
CA ILE A 366 -9.97 -13.56 -17.71
C ILE A 366 -11.13 -12.69 -17.23
N THR A 367 -11.28 -12.55 -15.92
CA THR A 367 -12.33 -11.78 -15.28
C THR A 367 -11.84 -10.39 -14.84
N PHE A 368 -12.76 -9.51 -14.47
CA PHE A 368 -12.41 -8.21 -13.91
C PHE A 368 -11.67 -8.36 -12.58
N GLY A 369 -12.07 -9.35 -11.76
CA GLY A 369 -11.37 -9.69 -10.51
C GLY A 369 -9.90 -10.02 -10.75
N ASP A 370 -9.58 -10.78 -11.81
CA ASP A 370 -8.20 -11.11 -12.17
C ASP A 370 -7.39 -9.85 -12.48
N LEU A 371 -7.94 -8.93 -13.28
CA LEU A 371 -7.23 -7.68 -13.62
C LEU A 371 -7.03 -6.77 -12.41
N MET A 372 -8.02 -6.71 -11.51
CA MET A 372 -7.90 -5.94 -10.26
C MET A 372 -6.90 -6.55 -9.30
N MET A 373 -6.71 -7.88 -9.30
CA MET A 373 -5.62 -8.51 -8.55
C MET A 373 -4.24 -8.19 -9.14
N VAL A 374 -4.14 -7.99 -10.45
CA VAL A 374 -2.88 -7.62 -11.11
C VAL A 374 -2.49 -6.17 -10.82
N LEU A 375 -3.42 -5.20 -11.02
CA LEU A 375 -3.20 -3.76 -10.85
C LEU A 375 -4.23 -3.15 -9.87
N PRO A 376 -4.08 -3.37 -8.55
CA PRO A 376 -5.10 -2.97 -7.57
C PRO A 376 -5.08 -1.49 -7.20
N PHE A 377 -4.01 -0.76 -7.54
CA PHE A 377 -3.73 0.57 -6.99
C PHE A 377 -4.42 1.71 -7.73
N GLU A 378 -5.05 1.45 -8.88
CA GLU A 378 -5.72 2.47 -9.69
C GLU A 378 -4.77 3.62 -10.08
N ASN A 379 -3.51 3.28 -10.43
CA ASN A 379 -2.60 4.29 -10.96
C ASN A 379 -3.17 4.84 -12.27
N THR A 380 -2.74 6.04 -12.65
CA THR A 380 -2.96 6.52 -14.01
C THR A 380 -1.76 6.16 -14.88
N TRP A 381 -2.00 5.84 -16.16
CA TRP A 381 -0.93 5.65 -17.14
C TRP A 381 -0.59 6.96 -17.81
N ASP A 382 0.31 7.69 -17.18
CA ASP A 382 0.71 9.03 -17.55
C ASP A 382 1.71 9.03 -18.70
N THR A 383 1.86 10.20 -19.33
CA THR A 383 2.92 10.42 -20.32
C THR A 383 3.82 11.55 -19.91
N LEU A 384 5.11 11.42 -20.22
CA LEU A 384 6.08 12.50 -20.11
C LEU A 384 7.09 12.41 -21.25
N GLU A 385 7.81 13.49 -21.48
CA GLU A 385 9.00 13.51 -22.33
C GLU A 385 10.24 13.38 -21.47
N ILE A 386 11.13 12.44 -21.80
CA ILE A 386 12.39 12.20 -21.09
C ILE A 386 13.57 12.15 -22.06
N ASN A 387 14.70 12.67 -21.63
CA ASN A 387 15.93 12.66 -22.41
C ASN A 387 16.58 11.27 -22.43
N GLY A 388 17.20 10.89 -23.55
CA GLY A 388 17.84 9.58 -23.72
C GLY A 388 18.91 9.28 -22.67
N SER A 389 19.71 10.27 -22.28
CA SER A 389 20.71 10.11 -21.22
C SER A 389 20.09 9.72 -19.87
N CYS A 390 18.89 10.23 -19.56
CA CYS A 390 18.19 9.86 -18.33
C CYS A 390 17.48 8.50 -18.42
N ILE A 391 17.08 8.05 -19.62
CA ILE A 391 16.65 6.66 -19.82
C ILE A 391 17.80 5.71 -19.44
N LEU A 392 19.05 6.00 -19.84
CA LEU A 392 20.20 5.19 -19.45
C LEU A 392 20.39 5.16 -17.92
N GLN A 393 20.29 6.32 -17.25
CA GLN A 393 20.36 6.39 -15.78
C GLN A 393 19.26 5.56 -15.10
N ILE A 394 18.03 5.58 -15.62
CA ILE A 394 16.92 4.79 -15.09
C ILE A 394 17.19 3.29 -15.21
N LEU A 395 17.74 2.86 -16.35
CA LEU A 395 18.07 1.45 -16.58
C LEU A 395 19.18 0.94 -15.63
N GLU A 396 20.06 1.83 -15.16
CA GLU A 396 21.10 1.53 -14.17
C GLU A 396 20.67 1.78 -12.71
N THR A 397 19.49 2.34 -12.47
CA THR A 397 18.94 2.54 -11.13
C THR A 397 18.59 1.20 -10.49
N ASN A 398 18.78 1.09 -9.17
CA ASN A 398 18.40 -0.10 -8.40
C ASN A 398 16.89 -0.36 -8.54
N GLY A 399 16.54 -1.60 -8.89
CA GLY A 399 15.18 -1.99 -9.22
C GLY A 399 15.06 -2.51 -10.66
N ILE A 400 13.94 -3.18 -10.97
CA ILE A 400 13.65 -3.68 -12.32
C ILE A 400 12.36 -3.03 -12.80
N LEU A 401 12.44 -2.44 -14.00
CA LEU A 401 11.29 -2.00 -14.78
C LEU A 401 11.07 -2.97 -15.93
N VAL A 402 9.80 -3.26 -16.21
CA VAL A 402 9.39 -3.93 -17.44
C VAL A 402 9.11 -2.86 -18.48
N TRP A 403 9.45 -3.12 -19.75
CA TRP A 403 9.36 -2.14 -20.82
C TRP A 403 8.51 -2.65 -22.00
N SER A 404 7.88 -1.73 -22.73
CA SER A 404 7.48 -1.91 -24.12
C SER A 404 8.22 -0.86 -24.95
N GLY A 405 8.63 -1.23 -26.16
CA GLY A 405 9.35 -0.32 -27.05
C GLY A 405 10.82 -0.08 -26.69
N LEU A 406 11.38 -0.78 -25.68
CA LEU A 406 12.83 -0.93 -25.49
C LEU A 406 13.27 -2.38 -25.70
N LYS A 407 14.51 -2.54 -26.17
CA LYS A 407 15.29 -3.77 -26.08
C LYS A 407 16.61 -3.43 -25.39
N VAL A 408 16.85 -4.04 -24.24
CA VAL A 408 17.99 -3.73 -23.38
C VAL A 408 18.84 -4.98 -23.18
N THR A 409 20.14 -4.84 -23.39
CA THR A 409 21.12 -5.84 -23.00
C THR A 409 21.86 -5.34 -21.77
N TYR A 410 21.82 -6.15 -20.71
CA TYR A 410 22.51 -5.91 -19.47
C TYR A 410 23.69 -6.86 -19.32
N ARG A 411 24.80 -6.36 -18.80
CA ARG A 411 25.87 -7.19 -18.26
C ARG A 411 25.73 -7.26 -16.75
N ILE A 412 25.69 -8.48 -16.23
CA ILE A 412 25.59 -8.76 -14.79
C ILE A 412 26.97 -9.13 -14.27
N ASN A 413 27.38 -8.50 -13.15
CA ASN A 413 28.60 -8.82 -12.43
C ASN A 413 28.31 -8.82 -10.92
N GLY A 414 28.15 -10.01 -10.35
CA GLY A 414 27.61 -10.16 -8.98
C GLY A 414 26.22 -9.53 -8.89
N ASP A 415 26.03 -8.66 -7.90
CA ASP A 415 24.77 -7.92 -7.71
C ASP A 415 24.68 -6.63 -8.55
N SER A 416 25.73 -6.29 -9.31
CA SER A 416 25.76 -5.10 -10.15
C SER A 416 25.22 -5.38 -11.56
N ARG A 417 24.43 -4.44 -12.07
CA ARG A 417 23.87 -4.46 -13.43
C ARG A 417 24.35 -3.23 -14.20
N LYS A 418 24.95 -3.45 -15.37
CA LYS A 418 25.35 -2.38 -16.29
C LYS A 418 24.64 -2.51 -17.62
N VAL A 419 24.25 -1.39 -18.21
CA VAL A 419 23.64 -1.36 -19.55
C VAL A 419 24.74 -1.48 -20.62
N GLU A 420 24.58 -2.42 -21.56
CA GLU A 420 25.52 -2.60 -22.69
C GLU A 420 24.99 -2.03 -24.00
N ASP A 421 23.72 -2.31 -24.31
CA ASP A 421 23.06 -1.84 -25.52
C ASP A 421 21.59 -1.54 -25.24
N VAL A 422 21.10 -0.46 -25.83
CA VAL A 422 19.69 -0.08 -25.76
C VAL A 422 19.20 0.27 -27.16
N LYS A 423 18.18 -0.47 -27.61
CA LYS A 423 17.38 -0.08 -28.76
C LYS A 423 16.04 0.45 -28.30
N ILE A 424 15.54 1.46 -29.00
CA ILE A 424 14.27 2.13 -28.75
C ILE A 424 13.40 2.11 -30.00
N ARG A 425 12.09 1.88 -29.84
CA ARG A 425 11.12 1.82 -30.94
C ARG A 425 10.81 3.23 -31.45
N CYS A 426 11.00 3.46 -32.75
CA CYS A 426 10.68 4.74 -33.37
C CYS A 426 9.18 5.06 -33.27
N ARG A 427 8.87 6.32 -32.97
CA ARG A 427 7.51 6.88 -32.96
C ARG A 427 7.16 7.54 -34.31
N ALA A 428 8.14 8.23 -34.90
CA ALA A 428 8.02 9.00 -36.13
C ALA A 428 8.55 8.19 -37.33
N CYS A 429 7.80 7.18 -37.74
CA CYS A 429 8.22 6.26 -38.80
C CYS A 429 6.99 5.58 -39.42
N GLU A 430 7.08 5.22 -40.71
CA GLU A 430 5.98 4.55 -41.43
C GLU A 430 5.72 3.13 -40.90
N ALA A 431 6.78 2.43 -40.51
CA ALA A 431 6.72 1.12 -39.87
C ALA A 431 7.55 1.13 -38.58
N PRO A 432 6.97 0.76 -37.42
CA PRO A 432 7.70 0.73 -36.16
C PRO A 432 8.91 -0.22 -36.23
N LYS A 433 10.09 0.31 -35.92
CA LYS A 433 11.36 -0.41 -35.88
C LYS A 433 12.20 0.05 -34.70
N PHE A 434 13.16 -0.77 -34.29
CA PHE A 434 14.08 -0.46 -33.23
C PHE A 434 15.33 0.24 -33.78
N GLU A 435 15.73 1.33 -33.13
CA GLU A 435 16.90 2.16 -33.46
C GLU A 435 17.77 2.33 -32.21
N ASN A 436 19.03 2.78 -32.36
CA ASN A 436 19.88 3.05 -31.22
C ASN A 436 19.32 4.22 -30.39
N LEU A 437 19.25 4.06 -29.07
CA LEU A 437 18.93 5.16 -28.17
C LEU A 437 19.96 6.30 -28.36
N GLN A 438 19.49 7.52 -28.57
CA GLN A 438 20.33 8.71 -28.68
C GLN A 438 20.22 9.50 -27.38
N GLU A 439 21.35 9.80 -26.76
CA GLU A 439 21.38 10.45 -25.44
C GLU A 439 20.74 11.84 -25.44
N ASP A 440 20.94 12.62 -26.49
CA ASP A 440 20.49 14.01 -26.61
C ASP A 440 19.03 14.17 -27.08
N GLN A 441 18.38 13.07 -27.46
CA GLN A 441 17.00 13.07 -27.97
C GLN A 441 15.96 12.97 -26.85
N TRP A 442 14.78 13.54 -27.11
CA TRP A 442 13.62 13.43 -26.22
C TRP A 442 12.66 12.35 -26.69
N TYR A 443 12.27 11.48 -25.77
CA TYR A 443 11.36 10.38 -26.02
C TYR A 443 10.10 10.53 -25.18
N ARG A 444 8.94 10.24 -25.78
CA ARG A 444 7.68 10.14 -25.04
C ARG A 444 7.51 8.73 -24.51
N ILE A 445 7.35 8.64 -23.20
CA ILE A 445 7.15 7.38 -22.50
C ILE A 445 5.81 7.38 -21.77
N VAL A 446 5.20 6.21 -21.66
CA VAL A 446 4.04 5.95 -20.79
C VAL A 446 4.52 5.27 -19.51
N LEU A 447 4.08 5.73 -18.36
CA LEU A 447 4.47 5.16 -17.05
C LEU A 447 3.34 5.34 -16.02
N PRO A 448 3.23 4.50 -14.99
CA PRO A 448 2.27 4.71 -13.92
C PRO A 448 2.57 6.01 -13.15
N SER A 449 1.54 6.69 -12.67
CA SER A 449 1.64 7.89 -11.81
C SER A 449 2.55 7.68 -10.60
N PHE A 450 2.61 6.47 -10.06
CA PHE A 450 3.56 6.06 -9.02
C PHE A 450 5.03 6.38 -9.40
N LEU A 451 5.45 6.04 -10.63
CA LEU A 451 6.80 6.32 -11.10
C LEU A 451 7.04 7.79 -11.44
N VAL A 452 6.00 8.52 -11.86
CA VAL A 452 6.09 9.99 -12.05
C VAL A 452 6.48 10.68 -10.75
N ASN A 453 5.92 10.23 -9.62
CA ASN A 453 6.18 10.77 -8.28
C ASN A 453 7.44 10.19 -7.62
N SER A 454 8.41 9.68 -8.40
CA SER A 454 9.66 9.10 -7.92
C SER A 454 9.49 7.82 -7.07
N GLY A 455 8.38 7.09 -7.23
CA GLY A 455 8.17 5.79 -6.59
C GLY A 455 9.32 4.81 -6.87
N ASP A 456 9.57 3.90 -5.93
CA ASP A 456 10.71 2.95 -5.94
C ASP A 456 12.10 3.60 -6.11
N GLY A 457 12.23 4.92 -5.85
CA GLY A 457 13.50 5.64 -5.97
C GLY A 457 13.89 6.05 -7.39
N PHE A 458 12.98 5.94 -8.37
CA PHE A 458 13.21 6.38 -9.76
C PHE A 458 13.09 7.90 -9.91
N VAL A 459 13.91 8.65 -9.19
CA VAL A 459 13.92 10.12 -9.13
C VAL A 459 14.10 10.77 -10.50
N SER A 460 14.82 10.10 -11.41
CA SER A 460 15.05 10.60 -12.77
C SER A 460 13.77 10.85 -13.57
N PHE A 461 12.65 10.16 -13.27
CA PHE A 461 11.37 10.50 -13.91
C PHE A 461 10.86 11.88 -13.51
N ALA A 462 11.14 12.34 -12.29
CA ALA A 462 10.74 13.68 -11.84
C ALA A 462 11.76 14.76 -12.24
N THR A 463 13.07 14.45 -12.19
CA THR A 463 14.13 15.45 -12.39
C THR A 463 14.58 15.63 -13.83
N CYS A 464 14.39 14.62 -14.69
CA CYS A 464 14.81 14.64 -16.09
C CYS A 464 13.67 14.70 -17.11
N SER A 465 12.42 14.86 -16.66
CA SER A 465 11.27 14.88 -17.56
C SER A 465 10.74 16.29 -17.79
N ARG A 466 9.89 16.39 -18.81
CA ARG A 466 9.05 17.56 -19.08
C ARG A 466 7.72 17.12 -19.68
N ASN A 467 6.80 18.06 -19.83
CA ASN A 467 5.54 17.86 -20.54
C ASN A 467 4.71 16.68 -19.99
N HIS A 468 4.71 16.50 -18.66
CA HIS A 468 3.88 15.49 -17.99
C HIS A 468 2.40 15.74 -18.29
N ARG A 469 1.69 14.67 -18.66
CA ARG A 469 0.25 14.66 -18.86
C ARG A 469 -0.33 13.43 -18.17
N VAL A 470 -1.33 13.68 -17.34
CA VAL A 470 -2.07 12.64 -16.64
C VAL A 470 -2.91 11.84 -17.62
N GLY A 471 -2.84 10.51 -17.50
CA GLY A 471 -3.56 9.56 -18.33
C GLY A 471 -4.88 9.08 -17.73
N ASN A 472 -5.35 7.94 -18.26
CA ASN A 472 -6.50 7.22 -17.72
C ASN A 472 -6.05 6.18 -16.68
N VAL A 473 -7.00 5.66 -15.92
CA VAL A 473 -6.74 4.64 -14.89
C VAL A 473 -6.28 3.32 -15.52
N ASP A 474 -5.28 2.71 -14.91
CA ASP A 474 -4.54 1.55 -15.39
C ASP A 474 -5.41 0.32 -15.67
N TYR A 475 -6.25 -0.10 -14.72
CA TYR A 475 -7.10 -1.28 -14.88
C TYR A 475 -8.14 -1.10 -15.99
N GLU A 476 -8.60 0.13 -16.26
CA GLU A 476 -9.55 0.41 -17.33
C GLU A 476 -8.90 0.25 -18.71
N GLU A 477 -7.70 0.80 -18.88
CA GLU A 477 -6.93 0.68 -20.12
C GLU A 477 -6.46 -0.77 -20.34
N LEU A 478 -6.02 -1.45 -19.28
CA LEU A 478 -5.72 -2.88 -19.36
C LEU A 478 -6.95 -3.71 -19.75
N THR A 479 -8.13 -3.40 -19.18
CA THR A 479 -9.40 -4.05 -19.52
C THR A 479 -9.75 -3.87 -20.99
N LYS A 480 -9.59 -2.65 -21.54
CA LYS A 480 -9.82 -2.37 -22.97
C LYS A 480 -8.86 -3.17 -23.84
N TYR A 481 -7.58 -3.21 -23.48
CA TYR A 481 -6.56 -3.93 -24.23
C TYR A 481 -6.80 -5.44 -24.22
N VAL A 482 -7.07 -6.04 -23.06
CA VAL A 482 -7.39 -7.47 -22.93
C VAL A 482 -8.61 -7.84 -23.79
N LYS A 483 -9.66 -7.01 -23.81
CA LYS A 483 -10.81 -7.20 -24.71
C LYS A 483 -10.39 -7.17 -26.17
N LYS A 484 -9.55 -6.20 -26.55
CA LYS A 484 -9.08 -5.97 -27.93
C LYS A 484 -8.26 -7.15 -28.46
N ILE A 485 -7.39 -7.73 -27.65
CA ILE A 485 -6.44 -8.77 -28.10
C ILE A 485 -6.82 -10.20 -27.68
N SER A 486 -8.01 -10.40 -27.13
CA SER A 486 -8.52 -11.72 -26.73
C SER A 486 -8.68 -12.66 -27.94
N PRO A 487 -8.17 -13.91 -27.92
CA PRO A 487 -7.42 -14.54 -26.83
C PRO A 487 -5.99 -14.03 -26.68
N ILE A 488 -5.52 -13.85 -25.45
CA ILE A 488 -4.14 -13.44 -25.16
C ILE A 488 -3.17 -14.59 -25.47
N LEU A 489 -2.10 -14.25 -26.20
CA LEU A 489 -1.00 -15.15 -26.60
C LEU A 489 0.38 -14.58 -26.23
N THR A 490 0.42 -13.55 -25.39
CA THR A 490 1.66 -12.82 -25.08
C THR A 490 2.72 -13.74 -24.48
N GLY A 491 3.88 -13.78 -25.13
CA GLY A 491 5.07 -14.49 -24.66
C GLY A 491 6.22 -13.53 -24.34
N LEU A 492 7.42 -14.11 -24.22
CA LEU A 492 8.65 -13.36 -24.10
C LEU A 492 9.18 -13.01 -25.50
N ASP A 493 9.56 -11.75 -25.72
CA ASP A 493 10.07 -11.25 -27.00
C ASP A 493 11.46 -10.59 -26.88
N ARG A 494 12.15 -10.87 -25.76
CA ARG A 494 13.54 -10.49 -25.46
C ARG A 494 13.72 -8.97 -25.35
N ARG A 495 12.86 -8.33 -24.56
CA ARG A 495 12.96 -6.89 -24.21
C ARG A 495 14.10 -6.63 -23.24
N ALA A 496 14.45 -7.62 -22.40
CA ALA A 496 15.59 -7.56 -21.52
C ALA A 496 16.42 -8.85 -21.65
N ILE A 497 17.71 -8.70 -21.94
CA ILE A 497 18.68 -9.80 -22.03
C ILE A 497 19.75 -9.56 -20.95
N PHE A 498 20.08 -10.60 -20.19
CA PHE A 498 21.10 -10.55 -19.14
C PHE A 498 22.26 -11.46 -19.54
N LEU A 499 23.45 -10.89 -19.69
CA LEU A 499 24.69 -11.59 -20.03
C LEU A 499 25.53 -11.79 -18.77
N ASN A 500 25.91 -13.03 -18.47
CA ASN A 500 26.80 -13.34 -17.36
C ASN A 500 28.27 -13.22 -17.80
N THR A 501 29.14 -12.81 -16.86
CA THR A 501 30.58 -12.70 -17.08
C THR A 501 31.30 -14.02 -17.35
N THR A 502 30.63 -15.17 -17.22
CA THR A 502 31.19 -16.49 -17.54
C THR A 502 30.95 -16.96 -18.98
N ASP A 503 30.17 -16.23 -19.78
CA ASP A 503 29.78 -16.63 -21.15
C ASP A 503 30.67 -15.96 -22.22
N THR A 504 31.99 -16.03 -22.07
CA THR A 504 32.97 -15.63 -23.10
C THR A 504 33.88 -16.77 -23.49
#